data_AF-A0A9E2P982-F1
#
_entry.id   AF-A0A9E2P982-F1
#
_cell.length_a   1.000
_cell.length_b   1.000
_cell.length_c   1.000
_cell.angle_alpha   90.00
_cell.angle_beta   90.00
_cell.angle_gamma   90.00
#
_symmetry.space_group_name_H-M   'P 1'
#
loop_
_entity.id
_entity.type
_entity.pdbx_description
1 polymer ?
#
loop_
_entity_poly.entity_id
_entity_poly.type
_entity_poly.pdbx_seq_one_letter_code
_entity_poly.pdbx_strand_id
1 'polypeptide(L)'
;MEYKKTLNLPVTEFAMKADLAKREPIILKEWEDNNLYNKIRTASKDRELFILHDGPPYANGNIHIGTALNKILKDIIVRSRQMANFNAVYVPGWDCHGLPIEHNVDKELGSEAKKYSQAQIRKLCRQYAEKYVDIQREEFKRLGVLAEWGNPYLTMAYEYEAIIARECIKFGLEGSLFRSKKPIHWCCSCKTALAEAEIEYEDDKSPSVFIKFLLSDDVSKEIPELSGKKTYVLIWTTTPWTIPANLAVALHPDFKYVAIETGNSEVFILASDLAEKCMKIFGISDYSVLCELAAKQLEKKHCLHPLYNRESLIILGNHVTLDAGTGCVHTAPGHGREDYEVGLSYGLDTYSPVDDNGCFTDDVEFFKGKFVFKANSDIVSKLKDSGSL
;
A
#
# COMPACT_ATOMS: atom_id res chain seq x y z
N MET A 1 34.29 -37.31 -66.32
CA MET A 1 34.67 -36.04 -65.67
C MET A 1 33.73 -35.84 -64.48
N GLU A 2 34.24 -35.71 -63.26
CA GLU A 2 33.40 -35.43 -62.08
C GLU A 2 33.08 -33.92 -62.01
N TYR A 3 31.91 -33.51 -62.51
CA TYR A 3 31.46 -32.11 -62.53
C TYR A 3 31.37 -31.46 -61.13
N LYS A 4 31.31 -32.26 -60.06
CA LYS A 4 31.30 -31.74 -58.67
C LYS A 4 32.56 -30.95 -58.32
N LYS A 5 33.71 -31.30 -58.91
CA LYS A 5 35.01 -30.63 -58.66
C LYS A 5 35.19 -29.35 -59.46
N THR A 6 34.33 -29.06 -60.44
CA THR A 6 34.36 -27.84 -61.24
C THR A 6 33.41 -26.76 -60.70
N LEU A 7 32.72 -27.03 -59.58
CA LEU A 7 31.77 -26.10 -58.95
C LEU A 7 32.41 -25.40 -57.75
N ASN A 8 32.23 -24.07 -57.67
CA ASN A 8 32.62 -23.26 -56.51
C ASN A 8 31.55 -23.35 -55.42
N LEU A 9 31.57 -24.43 -54.64
CA LEU A 9 30.64 -24.60 -53.53
C LEU A 9 31.09 -23.80 -52.29
N PRO A 10 30.15 -23.26 -51.49
CA PRO A 10 30.48 -22.64 -50.22
C PRO A 10 31.16 -23.64 -49.28
N VAL A 11 32.31 -23.25 -48.72
CA VAL A 11 33.04 -24.01 -47.71
C VAL A 11 33.10 -23.17 -46.44
N THR A 12 32.65 -23.73 -45.33
CA THR A 12 32.69 -23.07 -44.02
C THR A 12 32.91 -24.09 -42.91
N GLU A 13 33.68 -23.68 -41.90
CA GLU A 13 33.83 -24.41 -40.64
C GLU A 13 32.66 -24.13 -39.67
N PHE A 14 31.77 -23.20 -40.03
CA PHE A 14 30.60 -22.86 -39.22
C PHE A 14 29.60 -24.01 -39.23
N ALA A 15 29.42 -24.63 -38.07
CA ALA A 15 28.45 -25.72 -37.89
C ALA A 15 27.01 -25.24 -38.17
N MET A 16 26.27 -26.02 -38.96
CA MET A 16 24.87 -25.73 -39.26
C MET A 16 23.96 -25.85 -38.03
N LYS A 17 24.30 -26.73 -37.07
CA LYS A 17 23.60 -26.81 -35.78
C LYS A 17 24.19 -25.80 -34.80
N ALA A 18 23.31 -25.03 -34.16
CA ALA A 18 23.73 -23.98 -33.25
C ALA A 18 24.34 -24.53 -31.94
N ASP A 19 23.74 -25.54 -31.30
CA ASP A 19 24.16 -26.10 -29.99
C ASP A 19 24.50 -25.02 -28.93
N LEU A 20 23.61 -24.01 -28.83
CA LEU A 20 23.84 -22.77 -28.07
C LEU A 20 24.09 -23.03 -26.58
N ALA A 21 23.41 -24.01 -25.99
CA ALA A 21 23.57 -24.36 -24.59
C ALA A 21 25.03 -24.71 -24.21
N LYS A 22 25.82 -25.24 -25.17
CA LYS A 22 27.25 -25.55 -24.99
C LYS A 22 28.16 -24.46 -25.53
N ARG A 23 27.80 -23.81 -26.64
CA ARG A 23 28.66 -22.80 -27.28
C ARG A 23 28.66 -21.45 -26.55
N GLU A 24 27.51 -21.01 -26.04
CA GLU A 24 27.42 -19.71 -25.35
C GLU A 24 28.32 -19.65 -24.11
N PRO A 25 28.37 -20.65 -23.20
CA PRO A 25 29.29 -20.61 -22.07
C PRO A 25 30.77 -20.47 -22.46
N ILE A 26 31.18 -21.07 -23.60
CA ILE A 26 32.54 -20.94 -24.11
C ILE A 26 32.81 -19.48 -24.53
N ILE A 27 31.88 -18.87 -25.27
CA ILE A 27 31.99 -17.47 -25.70
C ILE A 27 32.02 -16.51 -24.50
N LEU A 28 31.16 -16.74 -23.50
CA LEU A 28 31.12 -15.91 -22.29
C LEU A 28 32.42 -16.03 -21.49
N LYS A 29 32.96 -17.24 -21.38
CA LYS A 29 34.26 -17.46 -20.75
C LYS A 29 35.39 -16.74 -21.49
N GLU A 30 35.40 -16.80 -22.83
CA GLU A 30 36.35 -16.03 -23.63
C GLU A 30 36.24 -14.52 -23.37
N TRP A 31 35.02 -13.98 -23.19
CA TRP A 31 34.84 -12.55 -22.86
C TRP A 31 35.41 -12.20 -21.48
N GLU A 32 35.20 -13.07 -20.49
CA GLU A 32 35.70 -12.90 -19.12
C GLU A 32 37.22 -13.02 -19.06
N ASP A 33 37.79 -14.08 -19.64
CA ASP A 33 39.24 -14.32 -19.73
C ASP A 33 39.96 -13.17 -20.46
N ASN A 34 39.31 -12.58 -21.47
CA ASN A 34 39.84 -11.42 -22.20
C ASN A 34 39.60 -10.07 -21.52
N ASN A 35 38.86 -10.04 -20.40
CA ASN A 35 38.43 -8.83 -19.72
C ASN A 35 37.78 -7.82 -20.67
N LEU A 36 36.84 -8.31 -21.50
CA LEU A 36 36.26 -7.58 -22.64
C LEU A 36 35.64 -6.24 -22.22
N TYR A 37 34.89 -6.22 -21.11
CA TYR A 37 34.25 -4.99 -20.62
C TYR A 37 35.26 -3.86 -20.40
N ASN A 38 36.37 -4.15 -19.69
CA ASN A 38 37.41 -3.15 -19.41
C ASN A 38 38.15 -2.69 -20.67
N LYS A 39 38.36 -3.59 -21.65
CA LYS A 39 38.89 -3.21 -22.97
C LYS A 39 37.96 -2.22 -23.69
N ILE A 40 36.66 -2.48 -23.67
CA ILE A 40 35.66 -1.58 -24.28
C ILE A 40 35.65 -0.22 -23.56
N ARG A 41 35.68 -0.20 -22.22
CA ARG A 41 35.77 1.05 -21.43
C ARG A 41 37.00 1.86 -21.82
N THR A 42 38.16 1.20 -21.87
CA THR A 42 39.44 1.85 -22.22
C THR A 42 39.42 2.43 -23.64
N ALA A 43 38.90 1.67 -24.61
CA ALA A 43 38.78 2.10 -26.02
C ALA A 43 37.75 3.22 -26.23
N SER A 44 36.93 3.50 -25.22
CA SER A 44 35.82 4.46 -25.29
C SER A 44 36.00 5.66 -24.39
N LYS A 45 37.11 5.77 -23.65
CA LYS A 45 37.32 6.79 -22.60
C LYS A 45 37.08 8.23 -23.07
N ASP A 46 37.42 8.54 -24.32
CA ASP A 46 37.34 9.89 -24.90
C ASP A 46 36.04 10.12 -25.71
N ARG A 47 35.14 9.13 -25.74
CA ARG A 47 33.84 9.22 -26.42
C ARG A 47 32.81 9.88 -25.51
N GLU A 48 31.74 10.40 -26.12
CA GLU A 48 30.61 10.97 -25.38
C GLU A 48 30.01 9.96 -24.40
N LEU A 49 29.85 10.35 -23.14
CA LEU A 49 29.38 9.48 -22.07
C LEU A 49 27.88 9.21 -22.22
N PHE A 50 27.52 7.93 -22.20
CA PHE A 50 26.13 7.49 -22.12
C PHE A 50 25.96 6.63 -20.88
N ILE A 51 25.10 7.07 -19.95
CA ILE A 51 24.80 6.33 -18.71
C ILE A 51 23.38 5.81 -18.80
N LEU A 52 23.23 4.48 -18.73
CA LEU A 52 21.95 3.85 -18.42
C LEU A 52 22.00 3.45 -16.95
N HIS A 53 21.21 4.14 -16.11
CA HIS A 53 21.11 3.79 -14.70
C HIS A 53 20.28 2.52 -14.54
N ASP A 54 20.86 1.50 -13.93
CA ASP A 54 20.19 0.25 -13.65
C ASP A 54 19.28 0.42 -12.44
N GLY A 55 17.98 0.11 -12.57
CA GLY A 55 17.12 -0.09 -11.40
C GLY A 55 17.50 -1.39 -10.67
N PRO A 56 17.80 -1.35 -9.36
CA PRO A 56 18.37 -2.49 -8.65
C PRO A 56 17.31 -3.58 -8.39
N PRO A 57 17.47 -4.82 -8.86
CA PRO A 57 16.64 -5.94 -8.40
C PRO A 57 16.82 -6.23 -6.90
N TYR A 58 15.78 -6.77 -6.28
CA TYR A 58 15.87 -7.30 -4.91
C TYR A 58 16.78 -8.53 -4.86
N ALA A 59 17.69 -8.55 -3.88
CA ALA A 59 18.63 -9.64 -3.63
C ALA A 59 18.01 -10.74 -2.75
N ASN A 60 16.90 -11.35 -3.19
CA ASN A 60 16.13 -12.29 -2.37
C ASN A 60 15.70 -13.59 -3.07
N GLY A 61 16.09 -13.82 -4.32
CA GLY A 61 15.66 -14.99 -5.09
C GLY A 61 16.42 -15.17 -6.40
N ASN A 62 16.16 -16.27 -7.11
CA ASN A 62 16.67 -16.46 -8.48
C ASN A 62 15.96 -15.50 -9.46
N ILE A 63 16.60 -15.20 -10.59
CA ILE A 63 15.96 -14.39 -11.62
C ILE A 63 14.74 -15.11 -12.22
N HIS A 64 13.72 -14.32 -12.56
CA HIS A 64 12.56 -14.77 -13.33
C HIS A 64 12.54 -14.13 -14.72
N ILE A 65 11.55 -14.49 -15.55
CA ILE A 65 11.47 -14.00 -16.94
C ILE A 65 11.36 -12.48 -17.04
N GLY A 66 10.73 -11.83 -16.05
CA GLY A 66 10.61 -10.37 -15.99
C GLY A 66 11.95 -9.68 -15.79
N THR A 67 12.76 -10.17 -14.83
CA THR A 67 14.14 -9.68 -14.65
C THR A 67 15.01 -9.95 -15.87
N ALA A 68 14.85 -11.11 -16.53
CA ALA A 68 15.59 -11.43 -17.76
C ALA A 68 15.26 -10.46 -18.90
N LEU A 69 13.96 -10.23 -19.16
CA LEU A 69 13.50 -9.26 -20.16
C LEU A 69 14.09 -7.86 -19.91
N ASN A 70 13.99 -7.39 -18.67
CA ASN A 70 14.50 -6.07 -18.29
C ASN A 70 16.01 -5.93 -18.57
N LYS A 71 16.82 -6.92 -18.14
CA LYS A 71 18.26 -6.87 -18.31
C LYS A 71 18.71 -7.02 -19.76
N ILE A 72 18.05 -7.87 -20.54
CA ILE A 72 18.33 -8.04 -21.97
C ILE A 72 18.05 -6.74 -22.73
N LEU A 73 16.94 -6.05 -22.44
CA LEU A 73 16.62 -4.77 -23.08
C LEU A 73 17.67 -3.69 -22.76
N LYS A 74 18.10 -3.60 -21.49
CA LYS A 74 19.17 -2.67 -21.07
C LYS A 74 20.48 -2.98 -21.79
N ASP A 75 20.86 -4.26 -21.89
CA ASP A 75 22.07 -4.69 -22.60
C ASP A 75 22.02 -4.33 -24.10
N ILE A 76 20.87 -4.53 -24.77
CA ILE A 76 20.66 -4.12 -26.16
C ILE A 76 20.92 -2.62 -26.32
N ILE A 77 20.35 -1.78 -25.43
CA ILE A 77 20.51 -0.33 -25.49
C ILE A 77 21.98 0.06 -25.29
N VAL A 78 22.63 -0.47 -24.25
CA VAL A 78 24.03 -0.14 -23.92
C VAL A 78 24.96 -0.57 -25.05
N ARG A 79 24.79 -1.78 -25.60
CA ARG A 79 25.58 -2.26 -26.75
C ARG A 79 25.33 -1.43 -28.00
N SER A 80 24.09 -1.08 -28.29
CA SER A 80 23.74 -0.22 -29.42
C SER A 80 24.43 1.15 -29.31
N ARG A 81 24.37 1.80 -28.13
CA ARG A 81 25.05 3.07 -27.89
C ARG A 81 26.57 2.94 -27.96
N GLN A 82 27.11 1.86 -27.43
CA GLN A 82 28.54 1.55 -27.52
C GLN A 82 29.01 1.42 -28.98
N MET A 83 28.23 0.76 -29.83
CA MET A 83 28.49 0.61 -31.26
C MET A 83 28.24 1.91 -32.04
N ALA A 84 27.34 2.78 -31.55
CA ALA A 84 27.10 4.12 -32.07
C ALA A 84 28.13 5.18 -31.60
N ASN A 85 29.33 4.73 -31.20
CA ASN A 85 30.46 5.57 -30.79
C ASN A 85 30.29 6.35 -29.48
N PHE A 86 29.45 5.88 -28.54
CA PHE A 86 29.40 6.41 -27.17
C PHE A 86 30.29 5.61 -26.22
N ASN A 87 30.68 6.23 -25.10
CA ASN A 87 31.17 5.56 -23.90
C ASN A 87 29.97 5.10 -23.07
N ALA A 88 29.36 3.97 -23.44
CA ALA A 88 28.11 3.51 -22.82
C ALA A 88 28.39 2.66 -21.57
N VAL A 89 28.32 3.26 -20.38
CA VAL A 89 28.65 2.62 -19.10
C VAL A 89 27.41 1.94 -18.52
N TYR A 90 27.58 0.74 -17.98
CA TYR A 90 26.52 -0.01 -17.33
C TYR A 90 27.01 -0.64 -16.04
N VAL A 91 26.59 -0.06 -14.92
CA VAL A 91 26.90 -0.53 -13.56
C VAL A 91 25.62 -1.16 -13.00
N PRO A 92 25.59 -2.49 -12.79
CA PRO A 92 24.46 -3.14 -12.18
C PRO A 92 24.40 -2.81 -10.68
N GLY A 93 23.21 -2.87 -10.11
CA GLY A 93 23.08 -2.82 -8.66
C GLY A 93 22.01 -3.73 -8.10
N TRP A 94 21.94 -3.76 -6.77
CA TRP A 94 21.03 -4.62 -6.03
C TRP A 94 20.47 -3.91 -4.81
N ASP A 95 19.19 -4.18 -4.56
CA ASP A 95 18.53 -3.78 -3.34
C ASP A 95 18.65 -4.89 -2.30
N CYS A 96 19.41 -4.60 -1.26
CA CYS A 96 19.86 -5.53 -0.23
C CYS A 96 19.17 -5.30 1.12
N HIS A 97 18.17 -4.41 1.19
CA HIS A 97 17.41 -4.13 2.42
C HIS A 97 15.92 -4.46 2.23
N GLY A 98 15.17 -4.45 3.33
CA GLY A 98 13.72 -4.54 3.34
C GLY A 98 13.15 -5.86 3.84
N LEU A 99 11.83 -5.84 4.07
CA LEU A 99 11.04 -6.95 4.60
C LEU A 99 11.20 -8.27 3.85
N PRO A 100 11.33 -8.33 2.50
CA PRO A 100 11.47 -9.61 1.81
C PRO A 100 12.69 -10.42 2.25
N ILE A 101 13.80 -9.76 2.55
CA ILE A 101 15.03 -10.42 3.03
C ILE A 101 14.84 -10.85 4.49
N GLU A 102 14.33 -9.96 5.34
CA GLU A 102 14.07 -10.26 6.75
C GLU A 102 13.12 -11.44 6.90
N HIS A 103 12.04 -11.47 6.11
CA HIS A 103 11.05 -12.55 6.12
C HIS A 103 11.62 -13.89 5.66
N ASN A 104 12.48 -13.90 4.64
CA ASN A 104 13.14 -15.13 4.19
C ASN A 104 14.15 -15.65 5.22
N VAL A 105 14.90 -14.74 5.87
CA VAL A 105 15.79 -15.11 6.98
C VAL A 105 15.00 -15.65 8.17
N ASP A 106 13.88 -15.03 8.54
CA ASP A 106 12.99 -15.52 9.59
C ASP A 106 12.40 -16.89 9.26
N LYS A 107 12.04 -17.14 7.99
CA LYS A 107 11.61 -18.45 7.50
C LYS A 107 12.71 -19.50 7.61
N GLU A 108 13.95 -19.16 7.26
CA GLU A 108 15.12 -20.06 7.37
C GLU A 108 15.47 -20.36 8.84
N LEU A 109 15.31 -19.39 9.74
CA LEU A 109 15.60 -19.53 11.17
C LEU A 109 14.46 -20.18 11.97
N GLY A 110 13.21 -20.02 11.54
CA GLY A 110 12.04 -20.54 12.22
C GLY A 110 11.95 -20.11 13.68
N SER A 111 11.72 -21.06 14.59
CA SER A 111 11.62 -20.79 16.03
C SER A 111 12.92 -20.29 16.67
N GLU A 112 14.08 -20.52 16.04
CA GLU A 112 15.38 -20.09 16.53
C GLU A 112 15.59 -18.57 16.39
N ALA A 113 14.82 -17.89 15.53
CA ALA A 113 14.90 -16.44 15.33
C ALA A 113 14.82 -15.66 16.64
N LYS A 114 13.98 -16.11 17.59
CA LYS A 114 13.80 -15.50 18.91
C LYS A 114 15.04 -15.54 19.82
N LYS A 115 16.04 -16.36 19.49
CA LYS A 115 17.30 -16.47 20.25
C LYS A 115 18.36 -15.49 19.79
N TYR A 116 18.19 -14.89 18.61
CA TYR A 116 19.15 -13.94 18.05
C TYR A 116 18.82 -12.52 18.48
N SER A 117 19.86 -11.75 18.77
CA SER A 117 19.75 -10.29 18.90
C SER A 117 19.49 -9.65 17.54
N GLN A 118 18.91 -8.45 17.55
CA GLN A 118 18.66 -7.67 16.32
C GLN A 118 19.93 -7.46 15.48
N ALA A 119 21.08 -7.26 16.13
CA ALA A 119 22.37 -7.12 15.43
C ALA A 119 22.79 -8.40 14.71
N GLN A 120 22.53 -9.57 15.31
CA GLN A 120 22.80 -10.87 14.67
C GLN A 120 21.85 -11.11 13.50
N ILE A 121 20.56 -10.81 13.64
CA ILE A 121 19.58 -10.93 12.56
C ILE A 121 19.98 -10.05 11.37
N ARG A 122 20.38 -8.79 11.60
CA ARG A 122 20.87 -7.89 10.54
C ARG A 122 22.11 -8.44 9.83
N LYS A 123 23.02 -9.10 10.57
CA LYS A 123 24.19 -9.74 9.98
C LYS A 123 23.80 -10.92 9.09
N LEU A 124 22.84 -11.74 9.52
CA LEU A 124 22.30 -12.84 8.73
C LEU A 124 21.59 -12.34 7.46
N CYS A 125 20.81 -11.25 7.56
CA CYS A 125 20.19 -10.59 6.42
C CYS A 125 21.23 -10.11 5.40
N ARG A 126 22.33 -9.52 5.87
CA ARG A 126 23.44 -9.10 5.00
C ARG A 126 24.06 -10.29 4.26
N GLN A 127 24.32 -11.39 4.96
CA GLN A 127 24.87 -12.61 4.36
C GLN A 127 23.91 -13.24 3.33
N TYR A 128 22.61 -13.22 3.63
CA TYR A 128 21.58 -13.68 2.72
C TYR A 128 21.55 -12.84 1.44
N ALA A 129 21.59 -11.51 1.57
CA ALA A 129 21.64 -10.61 0.43
C ALA A 129 22.91 -10.84 -0.42
N GLU A 130 24.09 -10.94 0.21
CA GLU A 130 25.37 -11.24 -0.47
C GLU A 130 25.30 -12.52 -1.31
N LYS A 131 24.75 -13.61 -0.74
CA LYS A 131 24.54 -14.88 -1.45
C LYS A 131 23.69 -14.70 -2.72
N TYR A 132 22.57 -13.98 -2.63
CA TYR A 132 21.69 -13.81 -3.78
C TYR A 132 22.21 -12.81 -4.81
N VAL A 133 22.99 -11.80 -4.39
CA VAL A 133 23.74 -10.94 -5.31
C VAL A 133 24.65 -11.79 -6.19
N ASP A 134 25.41 -12.72 -5.61
CA ASP A 134 26.32 -13.59 -6.36
C ASP A 134 25.57 -14.54 -7.31
N ILE A 135 24.48 -15.17 -6.84
CA ILE A 135 23.65 -16.05 -7.68
C ILE A 135 23.09 -15.27 -8.87
N GLN A 136 22.41 -14.15 -8.62
CA GLN A 136 21.80 -13.35 -9.67
C GLN A 136 22.86 -12.77 -10.63
N ARG A 137 24.04 -12.39 -10.13
CA ARG A 137 25.17 -11.94 -10.96
C ARG A 137 25.53 -13.01 -11.99
N GLU A 138 25.71 -14.25 -11.56
CA GLU A 138 26.05 -15.35 -12.48
C GLU A 138 24.91 -15.69 -13.44
N GLU A 139 23.65 -15.60 -12.99
CA GLU A 139 22.49 -15.76 -13.87
C GLU A 139 22.41 -14.66 -14.94
N PHE A 140 22.69 -13.39 -14.58
CA PHE A 140 22.72 -12.30 -15.55
C PHE A 140 23.92 -12.39 -16.51
N LYS A 141 25.10 -12.78 -16.03
CA LYS A 141 26.24 -13.11 -16.90
C LYS A 141 25.87 -14.22 -17.89
N ARG A 142 25.14 -15.25 -17.44
CA ARG A 142 24.69 -16.35 -18.30
C ARG A 142 23.74 -15.88 -19.41
N LEU A 143 22.97 -14.82 -19.20
CA LEU A 143 22.16 -14.16 -20.25
C LEU A 143 23.00 -13.36 -21.26
N GLY A 144 24.33 -13.29 -21.08
CA GLY A 144 25.23 -12.56 -21.96
C GLY A 144 25.27 -11.05 -21.72
N VAL A 145 24.73 -10.59 -20.58
CA VAL A 145 24.76 -9.17 -20.20
C VAL A 145 26.19 -8.74 -19.90
N LEU A 146 26.65 -7.67 -20.54
CA LEU A 146 27.98 -7.12 -20.33
C LEU A 146 27.93 -5.86 -19.46
N ALA A 147 28.47 -5.95 -18.24
CA ALA A 147 28.37 -4.90 -17.23
C ALA A 147 29.61 -4.84 -16.33
N GLU A 148 29.68 -3.82 -15.47
CA GLU A 148 30.65 -3.75 -14.36
C GLU A 148 30.27 -4.73 -13.24
N TRP A 149 30.67 -5.99 -13.39
CA TRP A 149 30.36 -7.03 -12.41
C TRP A 149 31.29 -7.02 -11.18
N GLY A 150 32.47 -6.41 -11.28
CA GLY A 150 33.47 -6.41 -10.21
C GLY A 150 33.23 -5.34 -9.16
N ASN A 151 32.57 -4.24 -9.55
CA ASN A 151 32.19 -3.15 -8.64
C ASN A 151 30.74 -2.69 -8.85
N PRO A 152 29.75 -3.55 -8.53
CA PRO A 152 28.35 -3.17 -8.59
C PRO A 152 27.98 -2.23 -7.43
N TYR A 153 26.91 -1.46 -7.59
CA TYR A 153 26.40 -0.68 -6.46
C TYR A 153 25.42 -1.53 -5.62
N LEU A 154 25.60 -1.53 -4.31
CA LEU A 154 24.79 -2.32 -3.38
C LEU A 154 24.18 -1.37 -2.35
N THR A 155 22.88 -1.46 -2.09
CA THR A 155 22.24 -0.56 -1.10
C THR A 155 22.75 -0.79 0.33
N MET A 156 23.36 -1.95 0.61
CA MET A 156 24.04 -2.27 1.87
C MET A 156 25.51 -1.84 1.94
N ALA A 157 26.06 -1.24 0.88
CA ALA A 157 27.42 -0.69 0.92
C ALA A 157 27.46 0.53 1.85
N TYR A 158 28.46 0.60 2.73
CA TYR A 158 28.54 1.68 3.73
C TYR A 158 28.58 3.08 3.11
N GLU A 159 29.23 3.23 1.96
CA GLU A 159 29.25 4.50 1.22
C GLU A 159 27.85 4.89 0.71
N TYR A 160 27.07 3.91 0.25
CA TYR A 160 25.70 4.11 -0.22
C TYR A 160 24.78 4.51 0.94
N GLU A 161 24.86 3.80 2.07
CA GLU A 161 24.12 4.12 3.30
C GLU A 161 24.47 5.52 3.84
N ALA A 162 25.75 5.90 3.80
CA ALA A 162 26.20 7.23 4.20
C ALA A 162 25.63 8.34 3.29
N ILE A 163 25.50 8.08 1.99
CA ILE A 163 24.85 9.01 1.05
C ILE A 163 23.36 9.14 1.37
N ILE A 164 22.64 8.02 1.58
CA ILE A 164 21.23 8.04 1.99
C ILE A 164 21.05 8.90 3.24
N ALA A 165 21.84 8.63 4.29
CA ALA A 165 21.76 9.39 5.53
C ALA A 165 22.01 10.89 5.32
N ARG A 166 22.98 11.26 4.46
CA ARG A 166 23.26 12.65 4.12
C ARG A 166 22.09 13.32 3.41
N GLU A 167 21.48 12.66 2.42
CA GLU A 167 20.32 13.21 1.71
C GLU A 167 19.09 13.33 2.63
N CYS A 168 18.84 12.34 3.51
CA CYS A 168 17.79 12.43 4.52
C CYS A 168 17.99 13.61 5.47
N ILE A 169 19.23 13.88 5.89
CA ILE A 169 19.55 15.04 6.74
C ILE A 169 19.27 16.35 6.00
N LYS A 170 19.57 16.45 4.69
CA LYS A 170 19.23 17.64 3.91
C LYS A 170 17.73 17.91 3.90
N PHE A 171 16.91 16.88 3.65
CA PHE A 171 15.45 17.00 3.74
C PHE A 171 14.98 17.47 5.13
N GLY A 172 15.64 16.99 6.19
CA GLY A 172 15.41 17.47 7.56
C GLY A 172 15.74 18.95 7.75
N LEU A 173 16.89 19.40 7.25
CA LEU A 173 17.35 20.79 7.36
C LEU A 173 16.49 21.77 6.53
N GLU A 174 15.97 21.31 5.39
CA GLU A 174 15.10 22.09 4.51
C GLU A 174 13.64 22.15 5.00
N GLY A 175 13.28 21.39 6.06
CA GLY A 175 11.92 21.30 6.57
C GLY A 175 10.99 20.39 5.75
N SER A 176 11.52 19.68 4.76
CA SER A 176 10.80 18.70 3.93
C SER A 176 10.51 17.38 4.65
N LEU A 177 11.23 17.09 5.75
CA LEU A 177 10.97 15.94 6.62
C LEU A 177 10.20 16.37 7.86
N PHE A 178 8.96 15.87 8.01
CA PHE A 178 8.11 16.11 9.17
C PHE A 178 7.52 14.80 9.67
N ARG A 179 7.14 14.80 10.95
CA ARG A 179 6.48 13.66 11.58
C ARG A 179 4.98 13.92 11.60
N SER A 180 4.21 13.03 10.99
CA SER A 180 2.74 13.01 11.09
C SER A 180 2.26 11.61 11.45
N LYS A 181 1.03 11.52 11.95
CA LYS A 181 0.30 10.26 12.07
C LYS A 181 -0.49 10.05 10.79
N LYS A 182 -0.46 8.85 10.24
CA LYS A 182 -1.23 8.47 9.04
C LYS A 182 -1.73 7.05 9.24
N PRO A 183 -2.98 6.74 8.87
CA PRO A 183 -3.44 5.36 8.82
C PRO A 183 -2.64 4.58 7.76
N ILE A 184 -2.19 3.41 8.15
CA ILE A 184 -1.41 2.48 7.34
C ILE A 184 -1.96 1.08 7.54
N HIS A 185 -1.73 0.18 6.59
CA HIS A 185 -2.00 -1.23 6.81
C HIS A 185 -1.06 -1.76 7.90
N TRP A 186 -1.64 -2.39 8.92
CA TRP A 186 -0.90 -2.86 10.08
C TRP A 186 -1.17 -4.35 10.31
N CYS A 187 -0.11 -5.15 10.34
CA CYS A 187 -0.21 -6.55 10.69
C CYS A 187 -0.06 -6.73 12.21
N CYS A 188 -1.15 -7.04 12.91
CA CYS A 188 -1.14 -7.25 14.36
C CYS A 188 -0.28 -8.46 14.79
N SER A 189 -0.08 -9.43 13.88
CA SER A 189 0.74 -10.62 14.12
C SER A 189 2.24 -10.33 13.99
N CYS A 190 2.63 -9.58 12.96
CA CYS A 190 4.02 -9.20 12.68
C CYS A 190 4.45 -7.94 13.44
N LYS A 191 3.49 -7.16 13.96
CA LYS A 191 3.68 -5.86 14.64
C LYS A 191 4.45 -4.86 13.79
N THR A 192 4.07 -4.78 12.52
CA THR A 192 4.69 -3.87 11.56
C THR A 192 3.67 -3.39 10.54
N ALA A 193 4.00 -2.24 9.94
CA ALA A 193 3.33 -1.73 8.76
C ALA A 193 3.51 -2.70 7.58
N LEU A 194 2.48 -2.82 6.74
CA LEU A 194 2.54 -3.52 5.46
C LEU A 194 2.39 -2.53 4.31
N ALA A 195 3.11 -2.78 3.22
CA ALA A 195 2.90 -2.13 1.95
C ALA A 195 1.71 -2.74 1.20
N GLU A 196 1.11 -1.98 0.27
CA GLU A 196 -0.04 -2.44 -0.51
C GLU A 196 0.27 -3.69 -1.35
N ALA A 197 1.50 -3.82 -1.84
CA ALA A 197 1.98 -5.00 -2.56
C ALA A 197 2.08 -6.27 -1.69
N GLU A 198 2.01 -6.13 -0.37
CA GLU A 198 2.07 -7.24 0.59
C GLU A 198 0.67 -7.68 1.05
N ILE A 199 -0.39 -7.02 0.56
CA ILE A 199 -1.77 -7.34 0.93
C ILE A 199 -2.31 -8.41 0.00
N GLU A 200 -2.74 -9.51 0.60
CA GLU A 200 -3.50 -10.56 -0.07
C GLU A 200 -4.97 -10.43 0.34
N TYR A 201 -5.87 -10.60 -0.64
CA TYR A 201 -7.31 -10.48 -0.42
C TYR A 201 -7.94 -11.87 -0.34
N GLU A 202 -8.77 -12.07 0.68
CA GLU A 202 -9.62 -13.25 0.84
C GLU A 202 -11.03 -12.84 1.25
N ASP A 203 -12.00 -13.71 0.97
CA ASP A 203 -13.39 -13.49 1.38
C ASP A 203 -13.52 -13.73 2.89
N ASP A 204 -13.92 -12.69 3.63
CA ASP A 204 -14.16 -12.77 5.08
C ASP A 204 -15.59 -12.37 5.47
N LYS A 205 -16.10 -12.99 6.53
CA LYS A 205 -17.44 -12.71 7.06
C LYS A 205 -17.38 -11.58 8.08
N SER A 206 -17.76 -10.38 7.64
CA SER A 206 -17.85 -9.21 8.51
C SER A 206 -19.29 -8.94 9.01
N PRO A 207 -19.46 -8.41 10.24
CA PRO A 207 -20.75 -7.87 10.66
C PRO A 207 -21.15 -6.71 9.76
N SER A 208 -22.45 -6.45 9.62
CA SER A 208 -22.99 -5.31 8.88
C SER A 208 -24.06 -4.66 9.75
N VAL A 209 -23.80 -3.43 10.18
CA VAL A 209 -24.64 -2.74 11.16
C VAL A 209 -25.01 -1.35 10.70
N PHE A 210 -26.22 -0.94 11.07
CA PHE A 210 -26.73 0.41 10.89
C PHE A 210 -26.79 1.07 12.26
N ILE A 211 -26.32 2.30 12.37
CA ILE A 211 -26.21 2.96 13.68
C ILE A 211 -26.82 4.36 13.60
N LYS A 212 -27.61 4.71 14.61
CA LYS A 212 -28.26 6.01 14.77
C LYS A 212 -27.32 6.97 15.49
N PHE A 213 -26.99 8.09 14.85
CA PHE A 213 -26.28 9.21 15.47
C PHE A 213 -27.25 10.34 15.74
N LEU A 214 -27.51 10.66 17.00
CA LEU A 214 -28.46 11.72 17.37
C LEU A 214 -27.88 13.09 16.97
N LEU A 215 -28.61 13.87 16.19
CA LEU A 215 -28.23 15.24 15.88
C LEU A 215 -28.41 16.11 17.13
N SER A 216 -27.32 16.68 17.66
CA SER A 216 -27.35 17.50 18.88
C SER A 216 -27.70 18.96 18.61
N ASP A 217 -27.35 19.45 17.43
CA ASP A 217 -27.62 20.83 17.04
C ASP A 217 -29.08 21.04 16.63
N ASP A 218 -29.63 22.19 17.05
CA ASP A 218 -30.96 22.62 16.62
C ASP A 218 -30.92 23.15 15.17
N VAL A 219 -31.25 22.28 14.23
CA VAL A 219 -31.36 22.60 12.80
C VAL A 219 -32.71 23.19 12.41
N SER A 220 -33.63 23.42 13.36
CA SER A 220 -34.99 23.92 13.08
C SER A 220 -35.03 25.27 12.37
N LYS A 221 -33.96 26.07 12.48
CA LYS A 221 -33.84 27.36 11.76
C LYS A 221 -33.59 27.18 10.26
N GLU A 222 -32.87 26.12 9.88
CA GLU A 222 -32.52 25.81 8.49
C GLU A 222 -33.52 24.84 7.88
N ILE A 223 -34.13 23.98 8.70
CA ILE A 223 -35.08 22.94 8.32
C ILE A 223 -36.25 22.93 9.32
N PRO A 224 -37.28 23.77 9.12
CA PRO A 224 -38.42 23.90 10.03
C PRO A 224 -39.17 22.58 10.30
N GLU A 225 -39.15 21.65 9.36
CA GLU A 225 -39.81 20.35 9.42
C GLU A 225 -39.23 19.42 10.50
N LEU A 226 -37.99 19.68 10.94
CA LEU A 226 -37.30 18.94 12.00
C LEU A 226 -37.55 19.50 13.41
N SER A 227 -38.31 20.61 13.51
CA SER A 227 -38.53 21.30 14.78
C SER A 227 -39.21 20.43 15.83
N GLY A 228 -38.54 20.25 16.97
CA GLY A 228 -39.04 19.47 18.11
C GLY A 228 -39.01 17.95 17.91
N LYS A 229 -38.42 17.45 16.83
CA LYS A 229 -38.28 16.01 16.55
C LYS A 229 -36.87 15.51 16.86
N LYS A 230 -36.76 14.27 17.35
CA LYS A 230 -35.46 13.62 17.55
C LYS A 230 -34.94 13.14 16.20
N THR A 231 -33.91 13.81 15.71
CA THR A 231 -33.34 13.56 14.39
C THR A 231 -32.07 12.74 14.52
N TYR A 232 -31.96 11.66 13.73
CA TYR A 232 -30.84 10.75 13.73
C TYR A 232 -30.25 10.64 12.33
N VAL A 233 -28.93 10.79 12.22
CA VAL A 233 -28.19 10.46 10.99
C VAL A 233 -27.88 8.97 11.04
N LEU A 234 -28.35 8.22 10.03
CA LEU A 234 -28.12 6.78 9.97
C LEU A 234 -26.82 6.51 9.24
N ILE A 235 -25.86 5.91 9.94
CA ILE A 235 -24.63 5.42 9.32
C ILE A 235 -24.73 3.92 9.05
N TRP A 236 -23.90 3.44 8.14
CA TRP A 236 -23.67 2.02 7.92
C TRP A 236 -22.18 1.71 8.05
N THR A 237 -21.84 0.58 8.68
CA THR A 237 -20.46 0.10 8.72
C THR A 237 -20.38 -1.42 8.78
N THR A 238 -19.32 -1.96 8.21
CA THR A 238 -18.92 -3.37 8.35
C THR A 238 -17.86 -3.58 9.43
N THR A 239 -17.35 -2.50 10.02
CA THR A 239 -16.26 -2.53 11.01
C THR A 239 -16.69 -1.87 12.32
N PRO A 240 -17.60 -2.48 13.12
CA PRO A 240 -18.07 -1.92 14.39
C PRO A 240 -16.95 -1.50 15.35
N TRP A 241 -15.82 -2.21 15.34
CA TRP A 241 -14.62 -1.86 16.13
C TRP A 241 -14.04 -0.47 15.84
N THR A 242 -14.35 0.15 14.70
CA THR A 242 -13.92 1.52 14.39
C THR A 242 -14.84 2.58 15.00
N ILE A 243 -16.04 2.23 15.46
CA ILE A 243 -17.02 3.18 16.03
C ILE A 243 -16.46 3.92 17.24
N PRO A 244 -15.79 3.30 18.23
CA PRO A 244 -15.15 4.04 19.32
C PRO A 244 -14.16 5.14 18.87
N ALA A 245 -13.59 5.02 17.67
CA ALA A 245 -12.67 5.98 17.09
C ALA A 245 -13.34 7.06 16.22
N ASN A 246 -14.68 7.04 16.10
CA ASN A 246 -15.43 7.96 15.26
C ASN A 246 -15.35 9.42 15.76
N LEU A 247 -15.00 10.33 14.86
CA LEU A 247 -14.95 11.78 15.14
C LEU A 247 -15.88 12.59 14.24
N ALA A 248 -16.39 12.00 13.17
CA ALA A 248 -17.22 12.70 12.21
C ALA A 248 -18.16 11.77 11.43
N VAL A 249 -19.11 12.36 10.71
CA VAL A 249 -19.98 11.68 9.75
C VAL A 249 -19.85 12.40 8.41
N ALA A 250 -19.34 11.72 7.40
CA ALA A 250 -19.18 12.22 6.05
C ALA A 250 -20.46 12.06 5.22
N LEU A 251 -20.83 13.15 4.55
CA LEU A 251 -21.88 13.23 3.54
C LEU A 251 -21.28 13.66 2.20
N HIS A 252 -21.82 13.19 1.08
CA HIS A 252 -21.39 13.66 -0.23
C HIS A 252 -22.01 15.03 -0.54
N PRO A 253 -21.23 16.05 -0.97
CA PRO A 253 -21.75 17.40 -1.20
C PRO A 253 -22.81 17.49 -2.31
N ASP A 254 -22.73 16.61 -3.32
CA ASP A 254 -23.63 16.63 -4.48
C ASP A 254 -24.84 15.69 -4.34
N PHE A 255 -24.88 14.84 -3.30
CA PHE A 255 -26.02 13.94 -3.11
C PHE A 255 -27.16 14.63 -2.37
N LYS A 256 -28.37 14.16 -2.66
CA LYS A 256 -29.58 14.56 -1.95
C LYS A 256 -29.83 13.61 -0.79
N TYR A 257 -30.21 14.20 0.33
CA TYR A 257 -30.58 13.49 1.54
C TYR A 257 -32.05 13.69 1.82
N VAL A 258 -32.67 12.78 2.57
CA VAL A 258 -34.08 12.86 2.95
C VAL A 258 -34.22 12.71 4.45
N ALA A 259 -35.11 13.51 5.03
CA ALA A 259 -35.56 13.36 6.41
C ALA A 259 -36.84 12.54 6.42
N ILE A 260 -36.80 11.36 7.04
CA ILE A 260 -37.92 10.42 7.06
C ILE A 260 -38.43 10.27 8.50
N GLU A 261 -39.68 10.63 8.73
CA GLU A 261 -40.35 10.36 10.00
C GLU A 261 -40.82 8.91 10.06
N THR A 262 -40.47 8.25 11.16
CA THR A 262 -40.94 6.92 11.52
C THR A 262 -41.97 7.03 12.65
N GLY A 263 -42.85 6.02 12.79
CA GLY A 263 -44.01 6.05 13.70
C GLY A 263 -43.74 6.33 15.20
N ASN A 264 -42.47 6.44 15.61
CA ASN A 264 -42.05 6.78 16.98
C ASN A 264 -41.65 8.26 17.16
N SER A 265 -42.01 9.16 16.23
CA SER A 265 -41.54 10.57 16.23
C SER A 265 -40.01 10.72 16.13
N GLU A 266 -39.33 9.67 15.64
CA GLU A 266 -37.92 9.70 15.27
C GLU A 266 -37.81 10.03 13.79
N VAL A 267 -36.88 10.94 13.46
CA VAL A 267 -36.58 11.30 12.07
C VAL A 267 -35.23 10.73 11.69
N PHE A 268 -35.16 10.03 10.56
CA PHE A 268 -33.93 9.45 10.03
C PHE A 268 -33.44 10.23 8.81
N ILE A 269 -32.15 10.57 8.81
CA ILE A 269 -31.44 11.21 7.70
C ILE A 269 -30.54 10.19 7.02
N LEU A 270 -30.71 10.07 5.71
CA LEU A 270 -29.98 9.17 4.80
C LEU A 270 -30.16 9.63 3.35
N ALA A 271 -29.36 9.09 2.43
CA ALA A 271 -29.42 9.49 1.02
C ALA A 271 -30.75 9.08 0.35
N SER A 272 -31.32 9.95 -0.48
CA SER A 272 -32.62 9.73 -1.14
C SER A 272 -32.70 8.39 -1.85
N ASP A 273 -31.64 8.04 -2.57
CA ASP A 273 -31.58 6.88 -3.47
C ASP A 273 -31.48 5.56 -2.70
N LEU A 274 -31.02 5.62 -1.43
CA LEU A 274 -30.87 4.46 -0.55
C LEU A 274 -32.05 4.30 0.41
N ALA A 275 -32.95 5.28 0.49
CA ALA A 275 -34.03 5.31 1.47
C ALA A 275 -34.97 4.12 1.43
N GLU A 276 -35.52 3.81 0.25
CA GLU A 276 -36.45 2.70 0.12
C GLU A 276 -35.80 1.36 0.47
N LYS A 277 -34.52 1.18 0.09
CA LYS A 277 -33.73 -0.03 0.39
C LYS A 277 -33.45 -0.15 1.88
N CYS A 278 -33.02 0.93 2.53
CA CYS A 278 -32.78 0.96 3.97
C CYS A 278 -34.07 0.67 4.77
N MET A 279 -35.19 1.30 4.43
CA MET A 279 -36.47 1.07 5.13
C MET A 279 -36.95 -0.38 5.01
N LYS A 280 -36.77 -1.02 3.85
CA LYS A 280 -37.04 -2.45 3.67
C LYS A 280 -36.14 -3.32 4.55
N ILE A 281 -34.85 -2.99 4.67
CA ILE A 281 -33.90 -3.71 5.53
C ILE A 281 -34.30 -3.57 7.00
N PHE A 282 -34.76 -2.38 7.42
CA PHE A 282 -35.21 -2.11 8.79
C PHE A 282 -36.59 -2.72 9.10
N GLY A 283 -37.34 -3.16 8.07
CA GLY A 283 -38.70 -3.66 8.23
C GLY A 283 -39.72 -2.57 8.57
N ILE A 284 -39.42 -1.31 8.26
CA ILE A 284 -40.30 -0.16 8.54
C ILE A 284 -41.15 0.09 7.29
N SER A 285 -42.43 -0.27 7.37
CA SER A 285 -43.40 -0.05 6.28
C SER A 285 -44.16 1.27 6.38
N ASP A 286 -44.27 1.83 7.58
CA ASP A 286 -44.99 3.08 7.83
C ASP A 286 -43.99 4.20 8.10
N TYR A 287 -43.68 4.96 7.05
CA TYR A 287 -42.78 6.09 7.10
C TYR A 287 -43.27 7.21 6.17
N SER A 288 -42.96 8.45 6.53
CA SER A 288 -43.28 9.61 5.70
C SER A 288 -42.03 10.46 5.46
N VAL A 289 -41.82 10.86 4.21
CA VAL A 289 -40.74 11.78 3.85
C VAL A 289 -41.19 13.18 4.24
N LEU A 290 -40.47 13.80 5.18
CA LEU A 290 -40.75 15.17 5.63
C LEU A 290 -40.23 16.20 4.63
N CYS A 291 -38.96 16.07 4.25
CA CYS A 291 -38.31 16.99 3.31
C CYS A 291 -37.05 16.36 2.66
N GLU A 292 -36.65 16.94 1.53
CA GLU A 292 -35.33 16.75 0.92
C GLU A 292 -34.34 17.78 1.46
N LEU A 293 -33.10 17.35 1.68
CA LEU A 293 -32.00 18.10 2.28
C LEU A 293 -30.77 18.06 1.38
N ALA A 294 -30.10 19.19 1.26
CA ALA A 294 -28.75 19.24 0.69
C ALA A 294 -27.73 18.98 1.81
N ALA A 295 -26.67 18.22 1.52
CA ALA A 295 -25.62 17.91 2.50
C ALA A 295 -25.00 19.18 3.14
N LYS A 296 -24.91 20.27 2.37
CA LYS A 296 -24.40 21.58 2.83
C LYS A 296 -25.21 22.19 3.96
N GLN A 297 -26.49 21.85 4.11
CA GLN A 297 -27.31 22.31 5.23
C GLN A 297 -26.92 21.61 6.55
N LEU A 298 -26.31 20.43 6.46
CA LEU A 298 -25.86 19.65 7.61
C LEU A 298 -24.36 19.82 7.89
N GLU A 299 -23.62 20.50 7.01
CA GLU A 299 -22.18 20.72 7.17
C GLU A 299 -21.88 21.46 8.49
N LYS A 300 -20.89 20.96 9.24
CA LYS A 300 -20.44 21.47 10.54
C LYS A 300 -21.48 21.43 11.66
N LYS A 301 -22.57 20.68 11.49
CA LYS A 301 -23.45 20.31 12.60
C LYS A 301 -22.85 19.17 13.40
N HIS A 302 -23.26 19.04 14.64
CA HIS A 302 -22.76 18.04 15.58
C HIS A 302 -23.81 16.96 15.80
N CYS A 303 -23.33 15.72 15.80
CA CYS A 303 -24.06 14.55 16.25
C CYS A 303 -23.46 14.07 17.57
N LEU A 304 -24.29 13.54 18.46
CA LEU A 304 -23.82 12.84 19.64
C LEU A 304 -23.36 11.43 19.26
N HIS A 305 -22.16 11.08 19.71
CA HIS A 305 -21.59 9.76 19.53
C HIS A 305 -22.43 8.71 20.30
N PRO A 306 -22.75 7.54 19.70
CA PRO A 306 -23.73 6.60 20.26
C PRO A 306 -23.27 5.89 21.55
N LEU A 307 -21.95 5.80 21.78
CA LEU A 307 -21.37 5.08 22.94
C LEU A 307 -20.69 5.97 23.97
N TYR A 308 -20.29 7.18 23.60
CA TYR A 308 -19.45 8.06 24.40
C TYR A 308 -20.07 9.45 24.38
N ASN A 309 -19.93 10.21 25.46
CA ASN A 309 -20.41 11.59 25.51
C ASN A 309 -19.45 12.52 24.75
N ARG A 310 -19.32 12.29 23.44
CA ARG A 310 -18.45 13.01 22.50
C ARG A 310 -19.29 13.46 21.30
N GLU A 311 -18.93 14.60 20.72
CA GLU A 311 -19.53 15.10 19.50
C GLU A 311 -18.82 14.53 18.26
N SER A 312 -19.61 14.27 17.22
CA SER A 312 -19.16 13.82 15.90
C SER A 312 -19.57 14.86 14.88
N LEU A 313 -18.60 15.48 14.22
CA LEU A 313 -18.86 16.58 13.28
C LEU A 313 -19.41 16.03 11.96
N ILE A 314 -20.44 16.65 11.39
CA ILE A 314 -20.86 16.36 10.02
C ILE A 314 -19.93 17.07 9.04
N ILE A 315 -19.27 16.30 8.18
CA ILE A 315 -18.29 16.78 7.20
C ILE A 315 -18.73 16.42 5.77
N LEU A 316 -18.20 17.14 4.79
CA LEU A 316 -18.44 16.83 3.38
C LEU A 316 -17.24 16.10 2.77
N GLY A 317 -17.49 14.96 2.15
CA GLY A 317 -16.46 14.10 1.56
C GLY A 317 -16.93 13.45 0.25
N ASN A 318 -16.08 13.53 -0.78
CA ASN A 318 -16.39 12.97 -2.12
C ASN A 318 -16.18 11.44 -2.22
N HIS A 319 -15.68 10.80 -1.16
CA HIS A 319 -15.45 9.35 -1.12
C HIS A 319 -16.75 8.57 -0.81
N VAL A 320 -17.80 9.25 -0.35
CA VAL A 320 -19.09 8.64 -0.05
C VAL A 320 -19.76 8.20 -1.35
N THR A 321 -20.21 6.94 -1.43
CA THR A 321 -20.90 6.39 -2.60
C THR A 321 -22.35 6.00 -2.28
N LEU A 322 -23.15 5.74 -3.33
CA LEU A 322 -24.54 5.29 -3.23
C LEU A 322 -24.69 3.78 -3.50
N ASP A 323 -23.58 3.05 -3.64
CA ASP A 323 -23.60 1.61 -3.97
C ASP A 323 -24.10 0.75 -2.80
N ALA A 324 -23.73 1.14 -1.57
CA ALA A 324 -24.04 0.41 -0.35
C ALA A 324 -24.19 1.34 0.87
N GLY A 325 -24.85 0.83 1.91
CA GLY A 325 -25.08 1.55 3.16
C GLY A 325 -26.25 2.52 3.11
N THR A 326 -26.08 3.68 3.73
CA THR A 326 -27.10 4.73 3.91
C THR A 326 -26.78 6.03 3.17
N GLY A 327 -25.60 6.12 2.54
CA GLY A 327 -25.06 7.37 2.00
C GLY A 327 -24.56 8.34 3.06
N CYS A 328 -24.53 7.93 4.34
CA CYS A 328 -23.83 8.63 5.42
C CYS A 328 -22.74 7.70 5.96
N VAL A 329 -21.48 8.13 5.89
CA VAL A 329 -20.34 7.31 6.26
C VAL A 329 -19.76 7.85 7.56
N HIS A 330 -19.54 6.97 8.53
CA HIS A 330 -18.86 7.37 9.76
C HIS A 330 -17.37 7.51 9.49
N THR A 331 -16.73 8.51 10.07
CA THR A 331 -15.33 8.87 9.79
C THR A 331 -14.48 8.66 11.04
N ALA A 332 -13.49 7.77 10.92
CA ALA A 332 -12.47 7.51 11.93
C ALA A 332 -11.07 7.75 11.32
N PRO A 333 -10.53 9.00 11.42
CA PRO A 333 -9.29 9.39 10.73
C PRO A 333 -8.05 8.54 11.05
N GLY A 334 -8.05 7.83 12.19
CA GLY A 334 -6.98 6.90 12.56
C GLY A 334 -7.01 5.54 11.87
N HIS A 335 -8.10 5.20 11.16
CA HIS A 335 -8.33 3.84 10.64
C HIS A 335 -8.67 3.79 9.13
N GLY A 336 -8.86 4.92 8.46
CA GLY A 336 -9.16 4.97 7.02
C GLY A 336 -8.38 6.07 6.30
N ARG A 337 -7.88 5.78 5.08
CA ARG A 337 -7.10 6.77 4.30
C ARG A 337 -7.96 7.96 3.88
N GLU A 338 -9.14 7.69 3.35
CA GLU A 338 -10.11 8.71 2.92
C GLU A 338 -10.61 9.52 4.12
N ASP A 339 -10.90 8.83 5.24
CA ASP A 339 -11.25 9.46 6.52
C ASP A 339 -10.16 10.41 7.03
N TYR A 340 -8.89 10.02 6.90
CA TYR A 340 -7.75 10.84 7.26
C TYR A 340 -7.63 12.08 6.38
N GLU A 341 -7.73 11.92 5.06
CA GLU A 341 -7.61 13.04 4.11
C GLU A 341 -8.72 14.07 4.32
N VAL A 342 -9.98 13.63 4.45
CA VAL A 342 -11.08 14.55 4.74
C VAL A 342 -10.96 15.10 6.15
N GLY A 343 -10.64 14.28 7.15
CA GLY A 343 -10.46 14.71 8.54
C GLY A 343 -9.42 15.80 8.71
N LEU A 344 -8.28 15.70 8.02
CA LEU A 344 -7.25 16.75 7.99
C LEU A 344 -7.80 18.10 7.51
N SER A 345 -8.64 18.11 6.47
CA SER A 345 -9.19 19.34 5.92
C SER A 345 -10.14 20.07 6.89
N TYR A 346 -10.76 19.33 7.81
CA TYR A 346 -11.62 19.86 8.88
C TYR A 346 -10.88 20.02 10.22
N GLY A 347 -9.58 19.71 10.29
CA GLY A 347 -8.77 19.81 11.51
C GLY A 347 -9.09 18.75 12.56
N LEU A 348 -9.58 17.57 12.15
CA LEU A 348 -9.86 16.46 13.05
C LEU A 348 -8.56 15.73 13.45
N ASP A 349 -8.52 15.28 14.70
CA ASP A 349 -7.41 14.49 15.21
C ASP A 349 -7.33 13.10 14.55
N THR A 350 -6.12 12.61 14.34
CA THR A 350 -5.88 11.22 13.92
C THR A 350 -6.02 10.27 15.10
N TYR A 351 -7.24 10.14 15.61
CA TYR A 351 -7.53 9.33 16.80
C TYR A 351 -7.58 7.84 16.44
N SER A 352 -6.72 7.05 17.09
CA SER A 352 -6.64 5.59 16.92
C SER A 352 -6.35 4.96 18.29
N PRO A 353 -7.37 4.52 19.03
CA PRO A 353 -7.21 3.98 20.38
C PRO A 353 -6.86 2.48 20.38
N VAL A 354 -5.96 2.06 19.49
CA VAL A 354 -5.55 0.66 19.31
C VAL A 354 -4.03 0.55 19.42
N ASP A 355 -3.54 -0.44 20.17
CA ASP A 355 -2.11 -0.71 20.34
C ASP A 355 -1.52 -1.56 19.19
N ASP A 356 -0.21 -1.77 19.22
CA ASP A 356 0.53 -2.57 18.21
C ASP A 356 0.05 -4.03 18.10
N ASN A 357 -0.63 -4.56 19.11
CA ASN A 357 -1.18 -5.92 19.13
C ASN A 357 -2.61 -5.97 18.56
N GLY A 358 -3.18 -4.84 18.15
CA GLY A 358 -4.58 -4.76 17.72
C GLY A 358 -5.56 -4.80 18.89
N CYS A 359 -5.13 -4.42 20.10
CA CYS A 359 -5.97 -4.35 21.30
C CYS A 359 -6.34 -2.90 21.62
N PHE A 360 -7.56 -2.67 22.11
CA PHE A 360 -7.97 -1.34 22.54
C PHE A 360 -7.15 -0.84 23.73
N THR A 361 -6.75 0.43 23.66
CA THR A 361 -6.06 1.16 24.71
C THR A 361 -7.00 1.59 25.83
N ASP A 362 -6.44 2.26 26.85
CA ASP A 362 -7.17 2.77 28.01
C ASP A 362 -8.18 3.86 27.66
N ASP A 363 -8.04 4.51 26.50
CA ASP A 363 -8.93 5.56 26.00
C ASP A 363 -10.35 5.04 25.69
N VAL A 364 -10.53 3.71 25.58
CA VAL A 364 -11.79 3.05 25.24
C VAL A 364 -12.21 2.19 26.45
N GLU A 365 -12.76 2.86 27.47
CA GLU A 365 -13.06 2.25 28.78
C GLU A 365 -13.86 0.94 28.70
N PHE A 366 -14.85 0.88 27.81
CA PHE A 366 -15.74 -0.29 27.69
C PHE A 366 -15.08 -1.52 27.06
N PHE A 367 -14.01 -1.34 26.26
CA PHE A 367 -13.41 -2.40 25.47
C PHE A 367 -11.90 -2.57 25.70
N LYS A 368 -11.35 -1.88 26.71
CA LYS A 368 -9.93 -1.91 27.09
C LYS A 368 -9.34 -3.32 27.08
N GLY A 369 -8.20 -3.47 26.41
CA GLY A 369 -7.43 -4.71 26.33
C GLY A 369 -8.03 -5.80 25.45
N LYS A 370 -9.20 -5.59 24.83
CA LYS A 370 -9.80 -6.55 23.90
C LYS A 370 -9.24 -6.33 22.49
N PHE A 371 -8.99 -7.45 21.82
CA PHE A 371 -8.62 -7.45 20.41
C PHE A 371 -9.78 -6.93 19.55
N VAL A 372 -9.50 -6.02 18.60
CA VAL A 372 -10.51 -5.25 17.84
C VAL A 372 -11.59 -6.13 17.20
N PHE A 373 -11.23 -7.25 16.57
CA PHE A 373 -12.21 -8.11 15.91
C PHE A 373 -13.08 -8.90 16.88
N LYS A 374 -12.56 -9.25 18.06
CA LYS A 374 -13.35 -9.91 19.12
C LYS A 374 -14.31 -8.93 19.81
N ALA A 375 -13.94 -7.66 19.87
CA ALA A 375 -14.77 -6.63 20.46
C ALA A 375 -16.00 -6.27 19.61
N ASN A 376 -16.04 -6.65 18.32
CA ASN A 376 -17.19 -6.37 17.44
C ASN A 376 -18.53 -6.82 18.07
N SER A 377 -18.60 -8.03 18.62
CA SER A 377 -19.84 -8.53 19.25
C SER A 377 -20.27 -7.69 20.44
N ASP A 378 -19.29 -7.27 21.26
CA ASP A 378 -19.54 -6.50 22.47
C ASP A 378 -19.95 -5.07 22.15
N ILE A 379 -19.36 -4.48 21.11
CA ILE A 379 -19.73 -3.17 20.58
C ILE A 379 -21.17 -3.20 20.05
N VAL A 380 -21.53 -4.21 19.27
CA VAL A 380 -22.90 -4.36 18.75
C VAL A 380 -23.90 -4.53 19.89
N SER A 381 -23.57 -5.32 20.92
CA SER A 381 -24.42 -5.44 22.10
C SER A 381 -24.61 -4.09 22.81
N LYS A 382 -23.52 -3.33 23.00
CA LYS A 382 -23.58 -2.02 23.67
C LYS A 382 -24.37 -0.99 22.87
N LEU A 383 -24.22 -0.99 21.55
CA LEU A 383 -25.01 -0.16 20.64
C LEU A 383 -26.50 -0.49 20.76
N LYS A 384 -26.84 -1.78 20.83
CA LYS A 384 -28.22 -2.23 21.05
C LYS A 384 -28.77 -1.78 22.41
N ASP A 385 -27.98 -1.90 23.48
CA ASP A 385 -28.36 -1.45 24.82
C ASP A 385 -28.58 0.07 24.89
N SER A 386 -27.83 0.84 24.08
CA SER A 386 -27.99 2.30 23.97
C SER A 386 -29.19 2.74 23.11
N GLY A 387 -29.88 1.80 22.44
CA GLY A 387 -30.96 2.11 21.49
C GLY A 387 -30.48 2.73 20.17
N SER A 388 -29.18 2.63 19.86
CA SER A 388 -28.55 3.24 18.69
C SER A 388 -28.38 2.29 17.51
N LEU A 389 -28.87 1.04 17.61
CA LEU A 389 -28.75 0.00 16.57
C LEU A 389 -30.06 -0.19 15.80
#